data_AF-A0A957PI35-F1
#
_entry.id   AF-A0A957PI35-F1
#
_cell.length_a   1.000
_cell.length_b   1.000
_cell.length_c   1.000
_cell.angle_alpha   90.00
_cell.angle_beta   90.00
_cell.angle_gamma   90.00
#
_symmetry.space_group_name_H-M   'P 1'
#
loop_
_entity.id
_entity.type
_entity.pdbx_description
1 polymer ?
#
loop_
_entity_poly.entity_id
_entity_poly.type
_entity_poly.pdbx_seq_one_letter_code
_entity_poly.pdbx_strand_id
1 'polypeptide(L)'
;LHTFTFANAVQQGLRRAPSVELLRGVFDAAMSIYLDRFLNLPAARLPEANVNGQSPDAVLAELIPLLDRQQQVNPAARLVAKYLYGGGEPKRMQATLGKLLLREDRDFHTIQSVEAAFRVYDLLRGQPEAVNVLVAAARYLAAHSPTVRAQGQTYQIAQRLHRGDNLFIEEE
;
A
#
# COMPACT_ATOMS: atom_id res chain seq x y z
N LEU A 1 -1.61 9.97 -6.81
CA LEU A 1 -1.66 9.83 -5.34
C LEU A 1 -2.66 10.81 -4.71
N HIS A 2 -2.42 12.12 -4.79
CA HIS A 2 -3.19 13.12 -4.03
C HIS A 2 -4.69 13.02 -4.26
N THR A 3 -5.14 12.81 -5.51
CA THR A 3 -6.55 12.58 -5.84
C THR A 3 -7.16 11.41 -5.07
N PHE A 4 -6.42 10.30 -4.95
CA PHE A 4 -6.89 9.12 -4.23
C PHE A 4 -7.00 9.37 -2.72
N THR A 5 -5.98 9.96 -2.11
CA THR A 5 -6.00 10.26 -0.67
C THR A 5 -7.00 11.36 -0.32
N PHE A 6 -7.18 12.36 -1.20
CA PHE A 6 -8.24 13.37 -1.10
C PHE A 6 -9.64 12.75 -1.17
N ALA A 7 -9.92 11.93 -2.20
CA ALA A 7 -11.20 11.25 -2.34
C ALA A 7 -11.53 10.37 -1.13
N ASN A 8 -10.55 9.62 -0.63
CA ASN A 8 -10.71 8.86 0.60
C ASN A 8 -10.95 9.78 1.82
N ALA A 9 -10.23 10.91 1.95
CA ALA A 9 -10.45 11.85 3.04
C ALA A 9 -11.87 12.44 3.05
N VAL A 10 -12.39 12.84 1.88
CA VAL A 10 -13.78 13.29 1.71
C VAL A 10 -14.76 12.19 2.13
N GLN A 11 -14.54 10.96 1.66
CA GLN A 11 -15.39 9.82 2.03
C GLN A 11 -15.38 9.57 3.55
N GLN A 12 -14.20 9.53 4.19
CA GLN A 12 -14.09 9.32 5.63
C GLN A 12 -14.71 10.49 6.42
N GLY A 13 -14.54 11.72 5.94
CA GLY A 13 -15.17 12.91 6.50
C GLY A 13 -16.70 12.79 6.50
N LEU A 14 -17.29 12.48 5.35
CA LEU A 14 -18.74 12.27 5.20
C LEU A 14 -19.27 11.13 6.09
N ARG A 15 -18.49 10.06 6.26
CA ARG A 15 -18.88 8.97 7.17
C ARG A 15 -18.84 9.36 8.65
N ARG A 16 -18.00 10.31 9.03
CA ARG A 16 -17.82 10.73 10.43
C ARG A 16 -18.75 11.88 10.81
N ALA A 17 -18.93 12.84 9.92
CA ALA A 17 -19.71 14.05 10.13
C ALA A 17 -20.32 14.49 8.78
N PRO A 18 -21.42 13.87 8.33
CA PRO A 18 -22.02 14.20 7.04
C PRO A 18 -22.49 15.65 7.01
N SER A 19 -22.11 16.39 5.97
CA SER A 19 -22.57 17.76 5.74
C SER A 19 -22.68 18.07 4.25
N VAL A 20 -23.49 19.08 3.92
CA VAL A 20 -23.63 19.56 2.54
C VAL A 20 -22.33 20.18 2.05
N GLU A 21 -21.58 20.81 2.95
CA GLU A 21 -20.26 21.39 2.66
C GLU A 21 -19.26 20.32 2.24
N LEU A 22 -19.20 19.19 2.96
CA LEU A 22 -18.30 18.08 2.62
C LEU A 22 -18.75 17.34 1.36
N LEU A 23 -20.06 17.28 1.08
CA LEU A 23 -20.59 16.65 -0.13
C LEU A 23 -20.05 17.32 -1.41
N ARG A 24 -19.77 18.64 -1.38
CA ARG A 24 -19.14 19.34 -2.51
C ARG A 24 -17.78 18.75 -2.88
N GLY A 25 -17.03 18.27 -1.89
CA GLY A 25 -15.75 17.60 -2.11
C GLY A 25 -15.85 16.31 -2.94
N VAL A 26 -17.03 15.67 -3.02
CA VAL A 26 -17.26 14.52 -3.91
C VAL A 26 -17.22 14.94 -5.36
N PHE A 27 -17.82 16.08 -5.69
CA PHE A 27 -17.78 16.62 -7.05
C PHE A 27 -16.34 16.99 -7.43
N ASP A 28 -15.60 17.67 -6.55
CA ASP A 28 -14.20 18.00 -6.78
C ASP A 28 -13.35 16.74 -6.98
N ALA A 29 -13.54 15.72 -6.15
CA ALA A 29 -12.84 14.44 -6.29
C ALA A 29 -13.17 13.77 -7.63
N ALA A 30 -14.44 13.79 -8.07
CA ALA A 30 -14.84 13.26 -9.36
C ALA A 30 -14.19 14.02 -10.54
N MET A 31 -14.10 15.35 -10.45
CA MET A 31 -13.42 16.17 -11.45
C MET A 31 -11.91 15.92 -11.47
N SER A 32 -11.26 15.78 -10.32
CA SER A 32 -9.85 15.40 -10.24
C SER A 32 -9.59 14.01 -10.82
N ILE A 33 -10.44 13.02 -10.55
CA ILE A 33 -10.33 11.68 -11.16
C ILE A 33 -10.53 11.77 -12.68
N TYR A 34 -11.51 12.55 -13.13
CA TYR A 34 -11.74 12.77 -14.56
C TYR A 34 -10.49 13.36 -15.21
N LEU A 35 -9.87 14.39 -14.61
CA LEU A 35 -8.62 14.94 -15.12
C LEU A 35 -7.50 13.89 -15.10
N ASP A 36 -7.26 13.21 -13.98
CA ASP A 36 -6.20 12.22 -13.84
C ASP A 36 -6.31 11.03 -14.80
N ARG A 37 -7.50 10.77 -15.38
CA ARG A 37 -7.72 9.64 -16.30
C ARG A 37 -6.74 9.62 -17.47
N PHE A 38 -6.21 10.76 -17.91
CA PHE A 38 -5.27 10.81 -19.03
C PHE A 38 -3.96 10.06 -18.72
N LEU A 39 -3.57 9.99 -17.44
CA LEU A 39 -2.39 9.24 -16.97
C LEU A 39 -2.58 7.73 -17.08
N ASN A 40 -3.81 7.27 -17.36
CA ASN A 40 -4.20 5.88 -17.44
C ASN A 40 -4.86 5.56 -18.80
N LEU A 41 -4.37 6.19 -19.87
CA LEU A 41 -4.77 5.88 -21.26
C LEU A 41 -3.56 5.31 -22.03
N PRO A 42 -3.59 4.03 -22.46
CA PRO A 42 -4.64 3.04 -22.20
C PRO A 42 -4.68 2.61 -20.72
N ALA A 43 -5.84 2.09 -20.29
CA ALA A 43 -6.03 1.65 -18.91
C ALA A 43 -5.00 0.60 -18.50
N ALA A 44 -4.35 0.82 -17.35
CA ALA A 44 -3.44 -0.15 -16.77
C ALA A 44 -4.15 -1.48 -16.53
N ARG A 45 -3.65 -2.54 -17.18
CA ARG A 45 -4.26 -3.87 -17.10
C ARG A 45 -4.31 -4.37 -15.66
N LEU A 46 -5.45 -4.92 -15.24
CA LEU A 46 -5.55 -5.60 -13.96
C LEU A 46 -4.98 -7.02 -14.10
N PRO A 47 -4.33 -7.57 -13.06
CA PRO A 47 -3.91 -8.97 -13.06
C PRO A 47 -5.11 -9.91 -13.12
N GLU A 48 -4.98 -10.98 -13.90
CA GLU A 48 -5.99 -12.03 -13.97
C GLU A 48 -5.98 -12.91 -12.72
N ALA A 49 -7.13 -13.53 -12.42
CA ALA A 49 -7.28 -14.53 -11.37
C ALA A 49 -6.63 -15.86 -11.78
N ASN A 50 -5.31 -15.90 -11.86
CA ASN A 50 -4.57 -17.14 -12.12
C ASN A 50 -4.09 -17.75 -10.80
N VAL A 51 -4.85 -18.71 -10.29
CA VAL A 51 -4.56 -19.46 -9.06
C VAL A 51 -3.85 -20.76 -9.42
N ASN A 52 -2.53 -20.69 -9.61
CA ASN A 52 -1.69 -21.88 -9.58
C ASN A 52 -1.48 -22.21 -8.09
N GLY A 53 -1.89 -23.39 -7.62
CA GLY A 53 -2.01 -23.85 -6.21
C GLY A 53 -0.78 -23.76 -5.28
N GLN A 54 0.08 -22.75 -5.46
CA GLN A 54 1.09 -22.26 -4.55
C GLN A 54 0.42 -21.86 -3.22
N SER A 55 1.04 -22.24 -2.10
CA SER A 55 0.52 -21.91 -0.78
C SER A 55 0.49 -20.39 -0.55
N PRO A 56 -0.48 -19.88 0.25
CA PRO A 56 -0.54 -18.47 0.62
C PRO A 56 0.78 -17.94 1.21
N ASP A 57 1.48 -18.76 2.00
CA ASP A 57 2.75 -18.39 2.63
C ASP A 57 3.86 -18.18 1.62
N ALA A 58 3.95 -19.05 0.60
CA ALA A 58 4.94 -18.92 -0.46
C ALA A 58 4.70 -17.65 -1.29
N VAL A 59 3.44 -17.28 -1.57
CA VAL A 59 3.12 -16.04 -2.28
C VAL A 59 3.52 -14.80 -1.48
N LEU A 60 3.27 -14.78 -0.16
CA LEU A 60 3.70 -13.67 0.71
C LEU A 60 5.23 -13.57 0.79
N ALA A 61 5.92 -14.70 0.90
CA ALA A 61 7.38 -14.74 0.92
C ALA A 61 7.99 -14.24 -0.40
N GLU A 62 7.38 -14.59 -1.54
CA GLU A 62 7.82 -14.16 -2.87
C GLU A 62 7.61 -12.66 -3.12
N LEU A 63 6.60 -12.05 -2.48
CA LEU A 63 6.32 -10.62 -2.62
C LEU A 63 7.42 -9.73 -2.00
N ILE A 64 8.06 -10.16 -0.92
CA ILE A 64 9.06 -9.38 -0.18
C ILE A 64 10.28 -9.00 -1.03
N PRO A 65 10.98 -9.94 -1.71
CA PRO A 65 12.16 -9.63 -2.50
C PRO A 65 11.86 -8.83 -3.76
N LEU A 66 10.59 -8.68 -4.16
CA LEU A 66 10.26 -7.79 -5.28
C LEU A 66 10.58 -6.33 -4.97
N LEU A 67 10.38 -5.89 -3.73
CA LEU A 67 10.69 -4.51 -3.36
C LEU A 67 12.19 -4.27 -3.10
N ASP A 68 13.04 -5.28 -3.30
CA ASP A 68 14.50 -5.12 -3.33
C ASP A 68 15.03 -4.77 -4.74
N ARG A 69 14.14 -4.68 -5.74
CA ARG A 69 14.47 -4.35 -7.12
C ARG A 69 13.54 -3.26 -7.65
N GLN A 70 14.07 -2.41 -8.52
CA GLN A 70 13.24 -1.41 -9.19
C GLN A 70 12.30 -2.05 -10.23
N GLN A 71 11.25 -1.30 -10.60
CA GLN A 71 10.32 -1.64 -11.68
C GLN A 71 9.49 -2.92 -11.47
N GLN A 72 9.28 -3.33 -10.22
CA GLN A 72 8.51 -4.55 -9.89
C GLN A 72 6.99 -4.32 -9.74
N VAL A 73 6.44 -3.27 -10.36
CA VAL A 73 5.01 -2.90 -10.23
C VAL A 73 4.05 -4.01 -10.68
N ASN A 74 4.33 -4.64 -11.82
CA ASN A 74 3.48 -5.71 -12.37
C ASN A 74 3.69 -7.06 -11.66
N PRO A 75 4.93 -7.49 -11.38
CA PRO A 75 5.18 -8.64 -10.50
C PRO A 75 4.46 -8.54 -9.14
N ALA A 76 4.56 -7.39 -8.45
CA ALA A 76 3.90 -7.19 -7.15
C ALA A 76 2.38 -7.27 -7.28
N ALA A 77 1.81 -6.62 -8.30
CA ALA A 77 0.38 -6.68 -8.60
C ALA A 77 -0.11 -8.13 -8.79
N ARG A 78 0.64 -8.94 -9.55
CA ARG A 78 0.27 -10.34 -9.82
C ARG A 78 0.28 -11.19 -8.56
N LEU A 79 1.27 -11.04 -7.67
CA LEU A 79 1.31 -11.81 -6.42
C LEU A 79 0.17 -11.42 -5.47
N VAL A 80 -0.17 -10.13 -5.37
CA VAL A 80 -1.32 -9.70 -4.56
C VAL A 80 -2.64 -10.25 -5.11
N ALA A 81 -2.84 -10.16 -6.42
CA ALA A 81 -4.02 -10.73 -7.07
C ALA A 81 -4.07 -12.25 -6.88
N LYS A 82 -2.97 -12.97 -7.15
CA LYS A 82 -2.87 -14.41 -6.96
C LYS A 82 -3.23 -14.83 -5.53
N TYR A 83 -2.71 -14.13 -4.53
CA TYR A 83 -3.01 -14.40 -3.13
C TYR A 83 -4.50 -14.25 -2.81
N LEU A 84 -5.10 -13.12 -3.21
CA LEU A 84 -6.48 -12.79 -2.84
C LEU A 84 -7.51 -13.60 -3.64
N TYR A 85 -7.28 -13.79 -4.95
CA TYR A 85 -8.13 -14.66 -5.77
C TYR A 85 -7.98 -16.15 -5.39
N GLY A 86 -6.82 -16.55 -4.85
CA GLY A 86 -6.59 -17.88 -4.29
C GLY A 86 -7.22 -18.12 -2.91
N GLY A 87 -8.01 -17.19 -2.39
CA GLY A 87 -8.67 -17.31 -1.08
C GLY A 87 -7.77 -17.03 0.11
N GLY A 88 -6.60 -16.42 -0.10
CA GLY A 88 -5.71 -16.00 0.98
C GLY A 88 -6.36 -14.97 1.90
N GLU A 89 -6.01 -15.03 3.19
CA GLU A 89 -6.58 -14.15 4.21
C GLU A 89 -6.19 -12.67 4.00
N PRO A 90 -7.12 -11.76 3.73
CA PRO A 90 -6.78 -10.38 3.36
C PRO A 90 -5.98 -9.61 4.42
N LYS A 91 -6.21 -9.89 5.71
CA LYS A 91 -5.49 -9.23 6.80
C LYS A 91 -4.01 -9.60 6.81
N ARG A 92 -3.64 -10.83 6.39
CA ARG A 92 -2.23 -11.24 6.22
C ARG A 92 -1.58 -10.53 5.03
N MET A 93 -2.32 -10.28 3.95
CA MET A 93 -1.85 -9.46 2.83
C MET A 93 -1.64 -8.00 3.25
N GLN A 94 -2.62 -7.38 3.92
CA GLN A 94 -2.49 -6.01 4.45
C GLN A 94 -1.29 -5.90 5.42
N ALA A 95 -1.11 -6.87 6.32
CA ALA A 95 0.05 -6.92 7.22
C ALA A 95 1.38 -7.01 6.45
N THR A 96 1.45 -7.81 5.39
CA THR A 96 2.64 -7.91 4.53
C THR A 96 2.93 -6.59 3.80
N LEU A 97 1.92 -5.96 3.20
CA LEU A 97 2.08 -4.64 2.57
C LEU A 97 2.48 -3.56 3.59
N GLY A 98 1.96 -3.62 4.82
CA GLY A 98 2.36 -2.73 5.91
C GLY A 98 3.81 -2.93 6.34
N LYS A 99 4.28 -4.17 6.44
CA LYS A 99 5.71 -4.48 6.69
C LYS A 99 6.61 -3.94 5.58
N LEU A 100 6.18 -4.10 4.33
CA LEU A 100 6.92 -3.60 3.17
C LEU A 100 7.01 -2.08 3.16
N LEU A 101 5.91 -1.37 3.44
CA LEU A 101 5.92 0.07 3.66
C LEU A 101 6.90 0.47 4.78
N LEU A 102 6.84 -0.20 5.93
CA LEU A 102 7.67 0.07 7.11
C LEU A 102 9.17 -0.17 6.90
N ARG A 103 9.53 -1.02 5.93
CA ARG A 103 10.92 -1.34 5.59
C ARG A 103 11.62 -0.22 4.83
N GLU A 104 10.85 0.58 4.08
CA GLU A 104 11.36 1.65 3.23
C GLU A 104 11.41 3.00 3.94
N ASP A 105 12.15 3.94 3.37
CA ASP A 105 12.15 5.36 3.76
C ASP A 105 10.85 6.02 3.33
N ARG A 106 9.79 5.66 4.04
CA ARG A 106 8.43 6.11 3.77
C ARG A 106 8.25 7.59 4.13
N ASP A 107 7.63 8.31 3.22
CA ASP A 107 7.09 9.64 3.48
C ASP A 107 5.61 9.55 3.94
N PHE A 108 5.07 10.68 4.38
CA PHE A 108 3.68 10.75 4.83
C PHE A 108 2.69 10.43 3.70
N HIS A 109 3.05 10.73 2.46
CA HIS A 109 2.27 10.44 1.27
C HIS A 109 2.09 8.94 1.02
N THR A 110 3.17 8.17 1.13
CA THR A 110 3.17 6.71 0.97
C THR A 110 2.39 6.05 2.09
N ILE A 111 2.52 6.55 3.33
CA ILE A 111 1.70 6.11 4.47
C ILE A 111 0.21 6.37 4.18
N GLN A 112 -0.16 7.60 3.79
CA GLN A 112 -1.55 7.97 3.46
C GLN A 112 -2.12 7.09 2.33
N SER A 113 -1.31 6.77 1.32
CA SER A 113 -1.70 5.90 0.19
C SER A 113 -2.14 4.53 0.66
N VAL A 114 -1.28 3.87 1.45
CA VAL A 114 -1.49 2.50 1.90
C VAL A 114 -2.62 2.44 2.92
N GLU A 115 -2.69 3.40 3.85
CA GLU A 115 -3.81 3.48 4.79
C GLU A 115 -5.15 3.70 4.09
N ALA A 116 -5.21 4.61 3.11
CA ALA A 116 -6.41 4.82 2.32
C ALA A 116 -6.81 3.55 1.58
N ALA A 117 -5.85 2.84 0.98
CA ALA A 117 -6.11 1.55 0.33
C ALA A 117 -6.68 0.51 1.30
N PHE A 118 -6.18 0.42 2.53
CA PHE A 118 -6.72 -0.53 3.52
C PHE A 118 -8.13 -0.16 3.96
N ARG A 119 -8.41 1.13 4.18
CA ARG A 119 -9.75 1.62 4.51
C ARG A 119 -10.75 1.35 3.38
N VAL A 120 -10.39 1.67 2.14
CA VAL A 120 -11.24 1.42 0.97
C VAL A 120 -11.42 -0.08 0.73
N TYR A 121 -10.38 -0.91 0.93
CA TYR A 121 -10.52 -2.37 0.88
C TYR A 121 -11.57 -2.88 1.87
N ASP A 122 -11.48 -2.46 3.14
CA ASP A 122 -12.38 -2.91 4.19
C ASP A 122 -13.85 -2.52 3.92
N LEU A 123 -14.06 -1.39 3.23
CA LEU A 123 -15.36 -0.91 2.76
C LEU A 123 -15.91 -1.68 1.56
N LEU A 124 -15.04 -2.15 0.67
CA LEU A 124 -15.41 -2.90 -0.54
C LEU A 124 -15.44 -4.42 -0.33
N ARG A 125 -15.25 -4.93 0.89
CA ARG A 125 -15.21 -6.37 1.16
C ARG A 125 -16.43 -7.10 0.57
N GLY A 126 -16.17 -8.20 -0.11
CA GLY A 126 -17.18 -8.98 -0.83
C GLY A 126 -17.37 -8.55 -2.29
N GLN A 127 -16.86 -7.37 -2.68
CA GLN A 127 -16.90 -6.90 -4.07
C GLN A 127 -15.60 -7.22 -4.82
N PRO A 128 -15.67 -7.53 -6.13
CA PRO A 128 -14.49 -7.77 -6.96
C PRO A 128 -13.47 -6.62 -6.91
N GLU A 129 -13.94 -5.38 -6.80
CA GLU A 129 -13.12 -4.17 -6.80
C GLU A 129 -12.22 -4.04 -5.56
N ALA A 130 -12.52 -4.75 -4.47
CA ALA A 130 -11.68 -4.72 -3.28
C ALA A 130 -10.24 -5.16 -3.61
N VAL A 131 -10.08 -6.22 -4.41
CA VAL A 131 -8.75 -6.72 -4.82
C VAL A 131 -7.97 -5.65 -5.58
N ASN A 132 -8.65 -4.88 -6.44
CA ASN A 132 -8.02 -3.82 -7.24
C ASN A 132 -7.34 -2.77 -6.36
N VAL A 133 -7.90 -2.46 -5.20
CA VAL A 133 -7.35 -1.47 -4.26
C VAL A 133 -6.03 -1.94 -3.66
N LEU A 134 -5.94 -3.21 -3.24
CA LEU A 134 -4.68 -3.76 -2.71
C LEU A 134 -3.65 -4.00 -3.81
N VAL A 135 -4.08 -4.34 -5.03
CA VAL A 135 -3.21 -4.38 -6.21
C VAL A 135 -2.62 -2.99 -6.49
N ALA A 136 -3.43 -1.94 -6.43
CA ALA A 136 -2.96 -0.56 -6.61
C ALA A 136 -1.96 -0.14 -5.52
N ALA A 137 -2.22 -0.49 -4.25
CA ALA A 137 -1.30 -0.25 -3.14
C ALA A 137 0.06 -0.95 -3.34
N ALA A 138 0.05 -2.21 -3.79
CA ALA A 138 1.27 -2.95 -4.07
C ALA A 138 2.06 -2.37 -5.25
N ARG A 139 1.38 -1.95 -6.32
CA ARG A 139 2.00 -1.22 -7.43
C ARG A 139 2.64 0.07 -6.96
N TYR A 140 1.93 0.84 -6.15
CA TYR A 140 2.43 2.08 -5.60
C TYR A 140 3.70 1.86 -4.77
N LEU A 141 3.70 0.91 -3.84
CA LEU A 141 4.88 0.57 -3.05
C LEU A 141 6.06 0.13 -3.94
N ALA A 142 5.82 -0.78 -4.87
CA ALA A 142 6.86 -1.27 -5.78
C ALA A 142 7.40 -0.19 -6.75
N ALA A 143 6.62 0.85 -7.06
CA ALA A 143 7.07 1.98 -7.86
C ALA A 143 7.99 2.93 -7.07
N HIS A 144 7.88 2.95 -5.73
CA HIS A 144 8.65 3.81 -4.83
C HIS A 144 9.68 3.01 -4.02
N SER A 145 10.00 1.78 -4.45
CA SER A 145 10.94 0.88 -3.78
C SER A 145 11.94 0.27 -4.79
N PRO A 146 13.15 -0.11 -4.36
CA PRO A 146 13.71 0.11 -3.02
C PRO A 146 14.11 1.57 -2.79
N THR A 147 14.05 1.99 -1.53
CA THR A 147 14.73 3.19 -1.01
C THR A 147 16.11 2.83 -0.48
N VAL A 148 16.85 3.80 0.08
CA VAL A 148 18.12 3.52 0.78
C VAL A 148 17.93 2.92 2.17
N ARG A 149 16.70 2.95 2.71
CA ARG A 149 16.28 2.36 4.00
C ARG A 149 17.02 2.93 5.22
N ALA A 150 17.38 4.21 5.18
CA ALA A 150 18.07 4.90 6.27
C ALA A 150 17.20 5.07 7.53
N GLN A 151 15.89 5.23 7.40
CA GLN A 151 14.96 5.34 8.54
C GLN A 151 14.99 4.09 9.42
N GLY A 152 15.16 2.91 8.81
CA GLY A 152 15.26 1.64 9.54
C GLY A 152 16.43 1.61 10.51
N GLN A 153 17.58 2.17 10.12
CA GLN A 153 18.75 2.28 11.00
C GLN A 153 18.46 3.18 12.20
N THR A 154 17.80 4.33 11.96
CA THR A 154 17.42 5.25 13.04
C THR A 154 16.52 4.57 14.07
N TYR A 155 15.53 3.81 13.63
CA TYR A 155 14.65 3.05 14.53
C TYR A 155 15.41 1.96 15.31
N GLN A 156 16.29 1.21 14.64
CA GLN A 156 17.10 0.18 15.30
C GLN A 156 18.02 0.78 16.36
N ILE A 157 18.69 1.89 16.06
CA ILE A 157 19.53 2.61 17.03
C ILE A 157 18.68 3.07 18.22
N ALA A 158 17.54 3.74 17.96
CA ALA A 158 16.65 4.19 19.04
C ALA A 158 16.16 3.02 19.91
N GLN A 159 15.81 1.87 19.30
CA GLN A 159 15.38 0.67 20.01
C GLN A 159 16.50 0.07 20.87
N ARG A 160 17.72 0.02 20.34
CA ARG A 160 18.91 -0.46 21.05
C ARG A 160 19.23 0.43 22.25
N LEU A 161 19.27 1.74 22.06
CA LEU A 161 19.47 2.71 23.14
C LEU A 161 18.37 2.63 24.20
N HIS A 162 17.12 2.46 23.79
CA HIS A 162 16.01 2.26 24.71
C HIS A 162 16.15 0.97 25.56
N ARG A 163 16.86 -0.05 25.05
CA ARG A 163 17.17 -1.29 25.77
C ARG A 163 18.45 -1.23 26.60
N GLY A 164 19.16 -0.09 26.60
CA GLY A 164 20.39 0.11 27.36
C GLY A 164 21.69 -0.28 26.64
N ASP A 165 21.65 -0.47 25.31
CA ASP A 165 22.89 -0.67 24.54
C ASP A 165 23.79 0.58 24.61
N ASN A 166 25.11 0.38 24.72
CA ASN A 166 26.08 1.45 24.69
C ASN A 166 26.26 2.03 23.28
N LEU A 167 26.43 3.36 23.18
CA LEU A 167 26.70 4.06 21.92
C LEU A 167 28.12 3.79 21.38
N PHE A 168 29.06 3.58 22.28
CA PHE A 168 30.46 3.26 22.01
C PHE A 168 30.98 2.35 23.15
N ILE A 169 32.03 1.59 22.84
CA ILE A 169 32.82 0.87 23.84
C ILE A 169 34.10 1.69 23.96
N GLU A 170 34.50 2.08 25.18
CA GLU A 170 35.83 2.66 25.40
C GLU A 170 36.88 1.58 25.08
N GLU A 171 37.76 1.83 24.12
CA GLU A 171 38.92 0.97 23.88
C GLU A 171 39.94 1.21 25.01
N GLU A 172 40.25 0.15 25.77
CA GLU A 172 41.33 0.13 26.79
C GLU A 172 42.73 0.09 26.17
#